data_AF-A0A657BC83-F1
#
_entry.id   AF-A0A657BC83-F1
#
_cell.length_a   1.000
_cell.length_b   1.000
_cell.length_c   1.000
_cell.angle_alpha   90.00
_cell.angle_beta   90.00
_cell.angle_gamma   90.00
#
_symmetry.space_group_name_H-M   'P 1'
#
loop_
_entity.id
_entity.type
_entity.pdbx_description
1 polymer ?
#
loop_
_entity_poly.entity_id
_entity_poly.type
_entity_poly.pdbx_seq_one_letter_code
_entity_poly.pdbx_strand_id
1 'polypeptide(L)'
;MEFMATYGGLFIGLGAFMFYCIKSNVQLGLVCVLLTMGAMLLARTVGFFSFGQANTIQYIYLAGELFTVLLVGFILLKTNSHVQQA
;
A
#
# COMPACT_ATOMS: atom_id res chain seq x y z
N MET A 1 21.32 10.04 3.27
CA MET A 1 21.60 9.33 2.00
C MET A 1 21.21 7.86 2.09
N GLU A 2 21.60 7.16 3.15
CA GLU A 2 21.16 5.79 3.50
C GLU A 2 19.64 5.54 3.27
N PHE A 3 18.78 6.37 3.89
CA PHE A 3 17.33 6.29 3.71
C PHE A 3 16.88 6.44 2.26
N MET A 4 17.52 7.31 1.49
CA MET A 4 17.14 7.54 0.10
C MET A 4 17.54 6.35 -0.80
N ALA A 5 18.66 5.69 -0.50
CA ALA A 5 19.09 4.49 -1.20
C ALA A 5 18.24 3.26 -0.82
N THR A 6 17.95 3.05 0.46
CA THR A 6 17.17 1.88 0.93
C THR A 6 15.69 1.97 0.57
N TYR A 7 15.04 3.12 0.83
CA TYR A 7 13.62 3.28 0.55
C TYR A 7 13.37 3.62 -0.92
N GLY A 8 14.24 4.42 -1.55
CA GLY A 8 14.11 4.78 -2.97
C GLY A 8 14.22 3.57 -3.90
N GLY A 9 15.20 2.69 -3.66
CA GLY A 9 15.33 1.43 -4.41
C GLY A 9 14.11 0.52 -4.23
N LEU A 10 13.58 0.42 -3.01
CA LEU A 10 12.38 -0.35 -2.71
C LEU A 10 11.15 0.19 -3.47
N PHE A 11 10.92 1.50 -3.45
CA PHE A 11 9.78 2.10 -4.17
C PHE A 11 9.92 2.00 -5.70
N ILE A 12 11.12 2.15 -6.25
CA ILE A 12 11.36 1.95 -7.68
C ILE A 12 11.11 0.49 -8.08
N GLY A 13 11.62 -0.46 -7.30
CA GLY A 13 11.39 -1.88 -7.53
C GLY A 13 9.91 -2.25 -7.48
N LEU A 14 9.19 -1.71 -6.50
CA LEU A 14 7.75 -1.91 -6.36
C LEU A 14 6.98 -1.31 -7.54
N GLY A 15 7.35 -0.10 -7.97
CA GLY A 15 6.77 0.56 -9.13
C GLY A 15 6.98 -0.25 -10.43
N ALA A 16 8.18 -0.79 -10.63
CA ALA A 16 8.48 -1.64 -11.78
C ALA A 16 7.68 -2.95 -11.75
N PHE A 17 7.54 -3.57 -10.57
CA PHE A 17 6.71 -4.77 -10.38
C PHE A 17 5.23 -4.47 -10.69
N MET A 18 4.70 -3.35 -10.19
CA MET A 18 3.34 -2.93 -10.50
C MET A 18 3.13 -2.68 -12.00
N PHE A 19 4.09 -2.03 -12.66
CA PHE A 19 4.04 -1.82 -14.11
C PHE A 19 3.99 -3.14 -14.89
N TYR A 20 4.76 -4.14 -14.44
CA TYR A 20 4.71 -5.49 -15.00
C TYR A 20 3.34 -6.17 -14.77
N CYS A 21 2.76 -6.02 -13.57
CA CYS A 21 1.46 -6.59 -13.22
C CYS A 21 0.31 -6.05 -14.09
N ILE A 22 0.42 -4.85 -14.66
CA ILE A 22 -0.61 -4.29 -15.56
C ILE A 22 -0.88 -5.23 -16.76
N LYS A 23 0.16 -5.85 -17.32
CA LYS A 23 0.04 -6.71 -18.49
C LYS A 23 -0.24 -8.18 -18.14
N SER A 24 0.31 -8.66 -17.03
CA SER A 24 0.26 -10.09 -16.68
C SER A 24 -0.94 -10.43 -15.80
N ASN A 25 -1.06 -9.78 -14.64
CA ASN A 25 -2.16 -10.02 -13.71
C ASN A 25 -2.33 -8.82 -12.77
N VAL A 26 -3.39 -8.06 -13.02
CA VAL A 26 -3.71 -6.85 -12.25
C VAL A 26 -4.05 -7.18 -10.80
N GLN A 27 -4.64 -8.35 -10.51
CA GLN A 27 -4.95 -8.76 -9.12
C GLN A 27 -3.70 -8.87 -8.25
N LEU A 28 -2.62 -9.45 -8.78
CA LEU A 28 -1.33 -9.55 -8.09
C LEU A 28 -0.75 -8.17 -7.77
N GLY A 29 -0.92 -7.22 -8.69
CA GLY A 29 -0.58 -5.82 -8.47
C GLY A 29 -1.39 -5.20 -7.32
N LEU A 30 -2.72 -5.42 -7.29
CA LEU A 30 -3.57 -4.93 -6.21
C LEU A 30 -3.20 -5.54 -4.85
N VAL A 31 -2.90 -6.84 -4.79
CA VAL A 31 -2.44 -7.50 -3.55
C VAL A 31 -1.14 -6.85 -3.06
N CYS A 32 -0.20 -6.56 -3.96
CA CYS A 32 1.06 -5.91 -3.61
C CYS A 32 0.84 -4.51 -3.04
N VAL A 33 -0.05 -3.70 -3.63
CA VAL A 33 -0.43 -2.39 -3.10
C VAL A 33 -1.08 -2.50 -1.73
N LEU A 34 -2.00 -3.45 -1.56
CA LEU A 34 -2.70 -3.66 -0.31
C LEU A 34 -1.72 -4.02 0.82
N LEU A 35 -0.78 -4.92 0.55
CA LEU A 35 0.24 -5.31 1.53
C LEU A 35 1.20 -4.16 1.87
N THR A 36 1.63 -3.39 0.88
CA THR A 36 2.61 -2.32 1.09
C THR A 36 2.01 -1.11 1.81
N MET A 37 0.86 -0.62 1.35
CA MET A 37 0.14 0.46 2.03
C MET A 37 -0.41 0.01 3.39
N GLY A 38 -0.88 -1.24 3.50
CA GLY A 38 -1.33 -1.81 4.77
C GLY A 38 -0.20 -1.93 5.78
N ALA A 39 0.96 -2.42 5.38
CA ALA A 39 2.14 -2.50 6.25
C ALA A 39 2.61 -1.11 6.69
N MET A 40 2.61 -0.11 5.80
CA MET A 40 2.96 1.27 6.19
C MET A 40 1.95 1.85 7.18
N LEU A 41 0.65 1.62 6.98
CA LEU A 41 -0.40 2.03 7.92
C LEU A 41 -0.23 1.37 9.30
N LEU A 42 0.06 0.06 9.34
CA LEU A 42 0.31 -0.67 10.59
C LEU A 42 1.57 -0.16 11.30
N ALA A 43 2.68 0.00 10.58
CA ALA A 43 3.91 0.52 11.15
C ALA A 43 3.71 1.94 11.71
N ARG A 44 2.96 2.78 11.01
CA ARG A 44 2.71 4.17 11.42
C ARG A 44 1.72 4.25 12.58
N THR A 45 0.70 3.42 12.64
CA THR A 45 -0.20 3.33 13.81
C THR A 45 0.54 2.86 15.05
N VAL A 46 1.36 1.80 14.96
CA VAL A 46 2.22 1.34 16.06
C VAL A 46 3.20 2.44 16.49
N GLY A 47 3.80 3.15 15.54
CA GLY A 47 4.67 4.29 15.81
C GLY A 47 3.94 5.43 16.54
N PHE A 48 2.70 5.73 16.17
CA PHE A 48 1.89 6.74 16.84
C PHE A 48 1.62 6.36 18.31
N PHE A 49 1.23 5.12 18.57
CA PHE A 49 1.01 4.63 19.95
C PHE A 49 2.28 4.60 20.79
N SER A 50 3.43 4.30 20.18
CA SER A 50 4.70 4.16 20.90
C SER A 50 5.39 5.50 21.21
N PHE A 51 5.29 6.46 20.30
CA PHE A 51 6.06 7.72 20.40
C PHE A 51 5.21 8.97 20.63
N GLY A 52 3.87 8.87 20.59
CA GLY A 52 2.93 9.89 21.07
C GLY A 52 2.92 11.25 20.36
N GLN A 53 3.82 11.48 19.39
CA GLN A 53 3.88 12.71 18.60
C GLN A 53 3.69 12.37 17.11
N ALA A 54 2.53 12.76 16.55
CA ALA A 54 2.38 12.89 15.11
C ALA A 54 2.13 14.33 14.71
N ASN A 55 2.94 14.80 13.76
CA ASN A 55 2.72 16.09 13.11
C ASN A 55 1.53 16.01 12.15
N THR A 56 0.92 17.16 11.85
CA THR A 56 -0.21 17.29 10.90
C THR A 56 0.05 16.58 9.57
N ILE A 57 1.28 16.64 9.06
CA ILE A 57 1.69 15.96 7.83
C ILE A 57 1.54 14.43 7.95
N GLN A 58 1.93 13.84 9.08
CA GLN A 58 1.83 12.39 9.27
C GLN A 58 0.38 11.91 9.33
N TYR A 59 -0.53 12.72 9.90
CA TYR A 59 -1.95 12.43 9.87
C TYR A 59 -2.55 12.46 8.47
N ILE A 60 -2.12 13.40 7.62
CA ILE A 60 -2.54 13.44 6.21
C ILE A 60 -2.09 12.18 5.47
N TYR A 61 -0.84 11.76 5.66
CA TYR A 61 -0.36 10.51 5.09
C TYR A 61 -1.12 9.29 5.62
N LEU A 62 -1.40 9.24 6.93
CA LEU A 62 -2.17 8.15 7.54
C LEU A 62 -3.59 8.05 6.96
N ALA A 63 -4.25 9.19 6.75
CA ALA A 63 -5.56 9.23 6.09
C ALA A 63 -5.48 8.73 4.63
N GLY A 64 -4.43 9.11 3.90
CA GLY A 64 -4.19 8.63 2.54
C GLY A 64 -3.92 7.13 2.47
N GLU A 65 -3.12 6.60 3.40
CA GLU A 65 -2.84 5.17 3.51
C GLU A 65 -4.12 4.38 3.81
N LEU A 66 -4.93 4.86 4.76
CA LEU A 66 -6.20 4.25 5.12
C LEU A 66 -7.18 4.24 3.92
N PHE A 67 -7.31 5.39 3.25
CA PHE A 67 -8.15 5.51 2.06
C PHE A 67 -7.72 4.54 0.97
N THR A 68 -6.42 4.44 0.70
CA THR A 68 -5.87 3.57 -0.34
C THR A 68 -6.09 2.09 -0.01
N VAL A 69 -5.87 1.69 1.25
CA VAL A 69 -6.12 0.31 1.71
C VAL A 69 -7.59 -0.06 1.56
N LEU A 70 -8.51 0.82 1.97
CA LEU A 70 -9.94 0.59 1.83
C LEU A 70 -10.37 0.49 0.37
N LEU A 71 -9.90 1.40 -0.48
CA LEU A 71 -10.24 1.43 -1.90
C LEU A 71 -9.72 0.19 -2.64
N VAL A 72 -8.44 -0.16 -2.45
CA VAL A 72 -7.83 -1.33 -3.09
C VAL A 72 -8.44 -2.62 -2.55
N GLY A 73 -8.69 -2.71 -1.24
CA GLY A 73 -9.38 -3.83 -0.62
C GLY A 73 -10.78 -4.04 -1.20
N PHE A 74 -11.55 -2.96 -1.37
CA PHE A 74 -12.89 -3.04 -1.96
C PHE A 74 -12.85 -3.49 -3.43
N ILE A 75 -11.94 -2.93 -4.24
CA ILE A 75 -11.78 -3.35 -5.64
C ILE A 75 -11.37 -4.81 -5.74
N LEU A 76 -10.49 -5.27 -4.85
CA LEU A 76 -10.01 -6.65 -4.84
C LEU A 76 -11.11 -7.64 -4.45
N LEU A 77 -11.91 -7.32 -3.42
CA LEU A 77 -13.07 -8.11 -3.03
C LEU A 77 -14.08 -8.24 -4.18
N LYS A 78 -14.44 -7.11 -4.82
CA LYS A 78 -15.36 -7.09 -5.97
C LYS A 78 -14.81 -7.88 -7.16
N THR A 79 -13.52 -7.75 -7.43
CA THR A 79 -12.83 -8.49 -8.49
C THR A 79 -12.87 -10.00 -8.24
N ASN A 80 -12.70 -10.44 -6.99
CA ASN A 80 -12.77 -11.85 -6.64
C ASN A 80 -14.21 -12.41 -6.78
N SER A 81 -15.22 -11.57 -6.50
CA SER A 81 -16.63 -11.93 -6.69
C SER A 81 -16.97 -12.24 -8.17
N HIS A 82 -16.33 -11.57 -9.12
CA HIS A 82 -16.50 -11.85 -10.55
C HIS A 82 -15.80 -13.14 -11.02
N VAL A 83 -14.76 -13.59 -10.32
CA VAL A 83 -14.05 -14.84 -10.64
C VAL A 83 -14.84 -16.08 -10.16
N GLN A 84 -15.66 -15.95 -9.11
CA GLN A 84 -16.51 -17.06 -8.62
C GLN A 84 -17.80 -17.28 -9.45
N GLN A 85 -18.11 -16.44 -10.44
CA GLN A 85 -19.30 -16.57 -11.29
C GLN A 85 -19.00 -17.05 -12.73
N ALA A 86 -17.76 -17.46 -13.03
CA ALA A 86 -17.36 -18.01 -14.32
C ALA A 86 -17.14 -19.54 -14.24
#